data_AF-A0A963QJC0-F1
#
_entry.id   AF-A0A963QJC0-F1
#
_cell.length_a   1.000
_cell.length_b   1.000
_cell.length_c   1.000
_cell.angle_alpha   90.00
_cell.angle_beta   90.00
_cell.angle_gamma   90.00
#
_symmetry.space_group_name_H-M   'P 1'
#
loop_
_entity.id
_entity.type
_entity.pdbx_description
1 polymer ?
#
loop_
_entity_poly.entity_id
_entity_poly.type
_entity_poly.pdbx_seq_one_letter_code
_entity_poly.pdbx_strand_id
1 'polypeptide(L)'
;MTETVLISVRLPGSVAEAANAAAASRNISRSKLLRIAIERFLDDLSGSSEQDRRRQFSAEYTFLALDLMVQREYPEVHDELLTEAERRMEVFHGGA
;
A
#
# COMPACT_ATOMS: atom_id res chain seq x y z
N MET A 1 -23.17 15.29 -16.39
CA MET A 1 -23.31 13.86 -16.73
C MET A 1 -21.95 13.41 -17.24
N THR A 2 -21.30 12.44 -16.58
CA THR A 2 -20.00 11.95 -17.04
C THR A 2 -20.20 11.17 -18.34
N GLU A 3 -19.43 11.47 -19.37
CA GLU A 3 -19.45 10.73 -20.63
C GLU A 3 -19.03 9.27 -20.37
N THR A 4 -19.78 8.32 -20.93
CA THR A 4 -19.49 6.88 -20.78
C THR A 4 -19.26 6.25 -22.14
N VAL A 5 -18.15 5.53 -22.30
CA VAL A 5 -17.82 4.77 -23.52
C VAL A 5 -18.09 3.27 -23.29
N LEU A 6 -18.68 2.59 -24.27
CA LEU A 6 -18.87 1.14 -24.24
C LEU A 6 -17.57 0.43 -24.64
N ILE A 7 -17.04 -0.41 -23.76
CA ILE A 7 -15.86 -1.24 -24.01
C ILE A 7 -16.27 -2.72 -23.94
N SER A 8 -16.06 -3.45 -25.04
CA SER A 8 -16.32 -4.90 -25.12
C SER A 8 -15.04 -5.70 -24.98
N VAL A 9 -14.96 -6.54 -23.96
CA VAL A 9 -13.80 -7.41 -23.67
C VAL A 9 -14.22 -8.88 -23.63
N ARG A 10 -13.33 -9.77 -24.10
CA ARG A 10 -13.49 -11.22 -23.92
C ARG A 10 -12.74 -11.64 -22.65
N LEU A 11 -13.44 -12.31 -21.74
CA LEU A 11 -12.87 -12.85 -20.50
C LEU A 11 -12.94 -14.39 -20.54
N PRO A 12 -11.97 -15.09 -19.93
CA PRO A 12 -12.10 -16.52 -19.69
C PRO A 12 -13.39 -16.84 -18.91
N GLY A 13 -14.03 -17.98 -19.20
CA GLY A 13 -15.31 -18.37 -18.58
C GLY A 13 -15.26 -18.39 -17.06
N SER A 14 -14.20 -18.95 -16.48
CA SER A 14 -13.97 -18.99 -15.03
C SER A 14 -13.88 -17.59 -14.40
N VAL A 15 -13.27 -16.63 -15.09
CA VAL A 15 -13.18 -15.24 -14.62
C VAL A 15 -14.54 -14.55 -14.67
N ALA A 16 -15.32 -14.80 -15.72
CA ALA A 16 -16.67 -14.26 -15.83
C ALA A 16 -17.61 -14.81 -14.73
N GLU A 17 -17.50 -16.10 -14.41
CA GLU A 17 -18.23 -16.75 -13.32
C GLU A 17 -17.83 -16.19 -11.96
N ALA A 18 -16.54 -16.06 -11.68
CA ALA A 18 -16.04 -15.46 -10.45
C ALA A 18 -16.52 -14.01 -10.29
N ALA A 19 -16.50 -13.22 -11.37
CA ALA A 19 -17.02 -11.85 -11.37
C ALA A 19 -18.53 -11.81 -11.11
N ASN A 20 -19.31 -12.74 -11.68
CA ASN A 20 -20.74 -12.85 -11.40
C ASN A 20 -21.00 -13.15 -9.91
N ALA A 21 -20.29 -14.12 -9.34
CA ALA A 21 -20.43 -14.51 -7.94
C ALA A 21 -20.06 -13.35 -6.99
N ALA A 22 -18.97 -12.64 -7.28
CA ALA A 22 -18.51 -11.49 -6.51
C ALA A 22 -19.47 -10.28 -6.61
N ALA A 23 -20.11 -10.08 -7.76
CA ALA A 23 -21.11 -9.05 -7.94
C ALA A 23 -22.39 -9.36 -7.13
N ALA A 24 -22.83 -10.63 -7.18
CA ALA A 24 -23.99 -11.10 -6.44
C ALA A 24 -23.80 -10.99 -4.92
N SER A 25 -22.64 -11.40 -4.38
CA SER A 25 -22.36 -11.32 -2.94
C SER A 25 -22.34 -9.88 -2.40
N ARG A 26 -22.09 -8.90 -3.27
CA ARG A 26 -22.06 -7.46 -2.94
C ARG A 26 -23.34 -6.73 -3.33
N ASN A 27 -24.34 -7.43 -3.86
CA ASN A 27 -25.59 -6.86 -4.37
C ASN A 27 -25.37 -5.69 -5.36
N ILE A 28 -24.41 -5.84 -6.28
CA ILE A 28 -24.13 -4.88 -7.34
C ILE A 28 -24.18 -5.54 -8.71
N SER A 29 -24.37 -4.76 -9.77
CA SER A 29 -24.29 -5.29 -11.14
C SER A 29 -22.86 -5.70 -11.47
N ARG A 30 -22.71 -6.73 -12.32
CA ARG A 30 -21.41 -7.14 -12.87
C ARG A 30 -20.65 -5.97 -13.50
N SER A 31 -21.34 -5.11 -14.24
CA SER A 31 -20.71 -3.94 -14.88
C SER A 31 -20.18 -2.93 -13.86
N LYS A 32 -20.87 -2.74 -12.72
CA LYS A 32 -20.38 -1.90 -11.62
C LYS A 32 -19.15 -2.52 -10.96
N LEU A 33 -19.17 -3.83 -10.71
CA LEU A 33 -18.00 -4.55 -10.18
C LEU A 33 -16.77 -4.39 -11.10
N LEU A 34 -16.94 -4.64 -12.40
CA LEU A 34 -15.86 -4.54 -13.38
C LEU A 34 -15.30 -3.11 -13.47
N ARG A 35 -16.17 -2.09 -13.40
CA ARG A 35 -15.73 -0.69 -13.37
C ARG A 35 -14.85 -0.41 -12.16
N ILE A 36 -15.29 -0.81 -10.96
CA ILE A 36 -14.51 -0.66 -9.72
C ILE A 36 -13.16 -1.38 -9.82
N ALA A 37 -13.15 -2.59 -10.39
CA ALA A 37 -11.93 -3.36 -10.57
C ALA A 37 -10.93 -2.66 -11.50
N ILE A 38 -11.42 -2.10 -12.62
CA ILE A 38 -10.60 -1.36 -13.58
C ILE A 38 -10.09 -0.06 -12.98
N GLU A 39 -10.96 0.73 -12.31
CA GLU A 39 -10.56 1.96 -11.61
C GLU A 39 -9.46 1.68 -10.59
N ARG A 40 -9.66 0.67 -9.72
CA ARG A 40 -8.65 0.29 -8.73
C ARG A 40 -7.33 -0.20 -9.35
N PHE A 41 -7.41 -0.94 -10.44
CA PHE A 41 -6.21 -1.41 -11.15
C PHE A 41 -5.45 -0.25 -11.78
N LEU A 42 -6.15 0.73 -12.36
CA LEU A 42 -5.54 1.92 -12.92
C LEU A 42 -4.95 2.81 -11.83
N ASP A 43 -5.61 2.97 -10.69
CA ASP A 43 -5.09 3.69 -9.53
C ASP A 43 -3.76 3.06 -9.06
N ASP A 44 -3.74 1.73 -8.94
CA ASP A 44 -2.54 0.96 -8.57
C ASP A 44 -1.38 1.16 -9.56
N LEU A 45 -1.67 1.08 -10.86
CA LEU A 45 -0.70 1.33 -11.93
C LEU A 45 -0.22 2.79 -11.97
N SER A 46 -1.08 3.76 -11.63
CA SER A 46 -0.83 5.18 -11.86
C SER A 46 0.00 5.87 -10.77
N GLY A 47 0.14 5.30 -9.57
CA GLY A 47 0.85 6.03 -8.52
C GLY A 47 0.88 5.47 -7.11
N SER A 48 0.29 4.32 -6.81
CA SER A 48 0.55 3.65 -5.52
C SER A 48 2.06 3.44 -5.34
N SER A 49 2.78 3.07 -6.41
CA SER A 49 4.24 2.92 -6.35
C SER A 49 5.01 4.23 -6.10
N GLU A 50 4.61 5.37 -6.66
CA GLU A 50 5.34 6.63 -6.49
C GLU A 50 5.01 7.28 -5.14
N GLN A 51 3.74 7.29 -4.73
CA GLN A 51 3.35 7.81 -3.43
C GLN A 51 3.92 6.95 -2.29
N ASP A 52 3.88 5.62 -2.42
CA ASP A 52 4.48 4.74 -1.42
C ASP A 52 6.01 4.83 -1.43
N ARG A 53 6.64 5.00 -2.59
CA ARG A 53 8.09 5.29 -2.69
C ARG A 53 8.45 6.62 -2.06
N ARG A 54 7.63 7.68 -2.23
CA ARG A 54 7.84 8.99 -1.58
C ARG A 54 7.65 8.90 -0.07
N ARG A 55 6.66 8.13 0.39
CA ARG A 55 6.43 7.87 1.83
C ARG A 55 7.61 7.11 2.43
N GLN A 56 8.05 6.03 1.79
CA GLN A 56 9.22 5.26 2.22
C GLN A 56 10.47 6.16 2.24
N PHE A 57 10.73 6.91 1.16
CA PHE A 57 11.84 7.86 1.11
C PHE A 57 11.78 8.89 2.26
N SER A 58 10.60 9.45 2.54
CA SER A 58 10.45 10.45 3.61
C SER A 58 10.66 9.83 4.99
N ALA A 59 10.23 8.57 5.19
CA ALA A 59 10.47 7.83 6.42
C ALA A 59 11.97 7.57 6.62
N GLU A 60 12.66 7.03 5.61
CA GLU A 60 14.10 6.77 5.66
C GLU A 60 14.91 8.06 5.89
N TYR A 61 14.55 9.15 5.19
CA TYR A 61 15.19 10.45 5.40
C TYR A 61 15.03 10.94 6.85
N THR A 62 13.84 10.75 7.44
CA THR A 62 13.57 11.14 8.82
C THR A 62 14.39 10.31 9.80
N PHE A 63 14.45 8.98 9.62
CA PHE A 63 15.25 8.11 10.46
C PHE A 63 16.73 8.45 10.39
N LEU A 64 17.27 8.66 9.18
CA LEU A 64 18.66 9.04 8.99
C LEU A 64 18.98 10.42 9.61
N ALA A 65 18.10 11.41 9.43
CA ALA A 65 18.30 12.73 10.01
C ALA A 65 18.32 12.67 11.54
N LEU A 66 17.40 11.93 12.15
CA LEU A 66 17.35 11.76 13.61
C LEU A 66 18.57 11.02 14.13
N ASP A 67 18.99 9.94 13.47
CA ASP A 67 20.19 9.18 13.84
C ASP A 67 21.44 10.08 13.83
N LEU A 68 21.63 10.86 12.75
CA LEU A 68 22.74 11.81 12.64
C LEU A 68 22.68 12.91 13.70
N MET A 69 21.49 13.41 14.03
CA MET A 69 21.31 14.42 15.08
C MET A 69 21.66 13.86 16.46
N VAL A 70 21.22 12.64 16.77
CA VAL A 70 21.52 11.97 18.05
C VAL A 70 23.02 11.68 18.15
N GLN A 71 23.65 11.13 17.11
CA GLN A 71 25.10 10.89 17.09
C GLN A 71 25.91 12.17 17.32
N ARG A 72 25.43 13.31 16.82
CA ARG A 72 26.15 14.58 16.93
C ARG A 72 25.93 15.29 18.26
N GLU A 73 24.68 15.34 18.74
CA GLU A 73 24.29 16.17 19.89
C GLU A 73 24.21 15.36 21.20
N TYR A 74 23.97 14.05 21.11
CA TYR A 74 23.75 13.14 22.25
C TYR A 74 24.44 11.77 22.06
N PRO A 75 25.76 11.75 21.75
CA PRO A 75 26.46 10.49 21.45
C PRO A 75 26.42 9.49 22.60
N GLU A 76 26.33 9.95 23.85
CA GLU A 76 26.35 9.11 25.04
C GLU A 76 25.12 8.21 25.21
N VAL A 77 23.99 8.55 24.60
CA VAL A 77 22.74 7.77 24.66
C VAL A 77 22.41 7.08 23.34
N HIS A 78 23.22 7.27 22.30
CA HIS A 78 22.95 6.75 20.96
C HIS A 78 22.80 5.21 20.95
N ASP A 79 23.75 4.50 21.54
CA ASP A 79 23.74 3.03 21.62
C ASP A 79 22.59 2.50 22.49
N GLU A 80 22.23 3.22 23.57
CA GLU A 80 21.10 2.85 24.44
C GLU A 80 19.76 2.97 23.69
N LEU A 81 19.60 4.02 22.88
CA LEU A 81 18.42 4.21 22.04
C LEU A 81 18.29 3.13 20.97
N LEU A 82 19.39 2.72 20.34
CA LEU A 82 19.39 1.61 19.38
C LEU A 82 18.99 0.29 20.04
N THR A 83 19.59 -0.02 21.19
CA THR A 83 19.30 -1.24 21.96
C THR A 83 17.82 -1.30 22.37
N GLU A 84 17.27 -0.19 22.86
CA GLU A 84 15.86 -0.12 23.24
C GLU A 84 14.92 -0.18 22.02
N ALA A 85 15.32 0.39 20.88
CA ALA A 85 14.56 0.27 19.63
C ALA A 85 14.49 -1.17 19.13
N GLU A 86 15.60 -1.91 19.14
CA GLU A 86 15.64 -3.34 18.82
C GLU A 86 14.74 -4.15 19.75
N ARG A 87 14.85 -3.94 21.07
CA ARG A 87 14.01 -4.61 22.07
C ARG A 87 12.52 -4.38 21.82
N ARG A 88 12.13 -3.14 21.46
CA ARG A 88 10.72 -2.82 21.15
C ARG A 88 10.26 -3.48 19.85
N MET A 89 11.11 -3.52 18.83
CA MET A 89 10.81 -4.23 17.59
C MET A 89 10.53 -5.71 17.86
N GLU A 90 11.35 -6.36 18.68
CA GLU A 90 11.14 -7.76 19.06
C GLU A 90 9.82 -7.97 19.82
N VAL A 91 9.52 -7.10 20.79
CA VAL A 91 8.33 -7.21 21.65
C VAL A 91 7.02 -6.95 20.88
N PHE A 92 7.00 -5.98 19.98
CA PHE A 92 5.77 -5.53 19.32
C PHE A 92 5.57 -6.12 17.92
N HIS A 93 6.65 -6.55 17.27
CA HIS A 93 6.60 -7.01 15.89
C HIS A 93 7.12 -8.44 15.69
N GLY A 94 7.51 -9.14 16.77
CA GLY A 94 7.96 -10.52 16.73
C GLY A 94 9.29 -10.63 15.99
N GLY A 95 10.39 -10.46 16.72
CA GLY A 95 11.72 -10.72 16.15
C GLY A 95 11.84 -12.20 15.74
N ALA A 96 11.89 -12.44 14.43
CA ALA A 96 12.08 -13.72 13.74
C ALA A 96 11.07 -14.86 14.04
#